data_AF-A0A257NFT6-F1
#
_entry.id   AF-A0A257NFT6-F1
#
_cell.length_a   1.000
_cell.length_b   1.000
_cell.length_c   1.000
_cell.angle_alpha   90.00
_cell.angle_beta   90.00
_cell.angle_gamma   90.00
#
_symmetry.space_group_name_H-M   'P 1'
#
loop_
_entity.id
_entity.type
_entity.pdbx_description
1 polymer ?
#
loop_
_entity_poly.entity_id
_entity_poly.type
_entity_poly.pdbx_seq_one_letter_code
_entity_poly.pdbx_strand_id
1 'polypeptide(L)' 'MTSQEISLLPADNGRLSNFCGQLDTHLRQIEKRLQVEIANRGNQFKVTGLDSSVKAACAVMQKLFASTEKEQLTAEH' A
#
# COMPACT_ATOMS: atom_id res chain seq x y z
N MET A 1 -13.74 -7.57 -13.85
CA MET A 1 -13.06 -7.15 -12.62
C MET A 1 -11.81 -8.01 -12.50
N THR A 2 -10.63 -7.40 -12.38
CA THR A 2 -9.35 -8.11 -12.23
C THR A 2 -8.83 -7.92 -10.81
N SER A 3 -7.99 -8.84 -10.34
CA SER A 3 -7.31 -8.72 -9.05
C SER A 3 -5.80 -8.86 -9.23
N GLN A 4 -5.03 -8.02 -8.54
CA GLN A 4 -3.58 -8.07 -8.52
C GLN A 4 -3.09 -8.17 -7.09
N GLU A 5 -2.16 -9.10 -6.85
CA GLU A 5 -1.55 -9.35 -5.56
C GLU A 5 -0.14 -8.77 -5.56
N ILE A 6 0.17 -7.96 -4.55
CA ILE A 6 1.49 -7.35 -4.35
C ILE A 6 2.00 -7.71 -2.96
N SER A 7 3.30 -7.95 -2.85
CA SER A 7 3.95 -8.21 -1.57
C SER A 7 4.96 -7.09 -1.32
N LEU A 8 4.75 -6.29 -0.28
CA LEU A 8 5.61 -5.14 0.03
C LEU A 8 6.77 -5.58 0.92
N LEU A 9 7.86 -6.10 0.37
CA LEU A 9 8.99 -6.56 1.18
C LEU A 9 9.98 -5.41 1.46
N PRO A 10 10.66 -5.40 2.64
CA PRO A 10 10.59 -6.37 3.73
C PRO A 10 9.29 -6.27 4.56
N ALA A 11 8.90 -7.38 5.20
CA ALA A 11 7.74 -7.46 6.10
C ALA A 11 7.95 -6.76 7.44
N ASP A 12 8.45 -5.53 7.36
CA ASP A 12 8.63 -4.65 8.49
C ASP A 12 7.27 -4.09 8.91
N ASN A 13 6.72 -4.64 9.99
CA ASN A 13 5.46 -4.18 10.56
C ASN A 13 5.45 -2.67 10.87
N GLY A 14 6.62 -2.08 11.14
CA GLY A 14 6.77 -0.63 11.30
C GLY A 14 6.50 0.14 10.00
N ARG A 15 7.06 -0.33 8.88
CA ARG A 15 6.83 0.27 7.55
C ARG A 15 5.39 0.05 7.07
N LEU A 16 4.85 -1.15 7.30
CA LEU A 16 3.46 -1.46 6.99
C LEU A 16 2.48 -0.60 7.79
N SER A 17 2.72 -0.41 9.10
CA SER A 17 1.91 0.48 9.92
C SER A 17 1.97 1.93 9.44
N ASN A 18 3.16 2.41 9.08
CA ASN A 18 3.34 3.78 8.57
C ASN A 18 2.64 3.94 7.20
N PHE A 19 2.73 2.94 6.33
CA PHE A 19 2.08 2.90 5.04
C PHE A 19 0.54 2.85 5.11
N CYS A 20 -0.03 1.92 5.89
CA CYS A 20 -1.48 1.84 6.11
C CYS A 20 -2.01 3.10 6.81
N GLY A 21 -1.15 3.79 7.56
CA GLY A 21 -1.52 4.89 8.43
C GLY A 21 -2.37 4.42 9.61
N GLN A 22 -2.82 5.36 10.45
CA GLN A 22 -3.74 5.04 11.53
C GLN A 22 -5.06 4.51 10.92
N LEU A 23 -5.39 3.24 11.20
CA LEU A 23 -6.63 2.56 10.81
C LEU A 23 -6.87 2.38 9.30
N ASP A 24 -5.82 2.11 8.51
CA ASP A 24 -5.94 1.87 7.06
C ASP A 24 -6.56 3.05 6.29
N THR A 25 -6.45 4.27 6.84
CA THR A 25 -7.05 5.48 6.27
C THR A 25 -6.51 5.76 4.87
N HIS A 26 -5.22 5.54 4.64
CA HIS A 26 -4.61 5.71 3.32
C HIS A 26 -5.18 4.72 2.30
N LEU A 27 -5.35 3.46 2.70
CA LEU A 27 -5.92 2.43 1.83
C LEU A 27 -7.36 2.80 1.44
N ARG A 28 -8.20 3.16 2.41
CA ARG A 28 -9.59 3.57 2.17
C ARG A 28 -9.70 4.78 1.24
N GLN A 29 -8.76 5.72 1.29
CA GLN A 29 -8.74 6.85 0.36
C GLN A 29 -8.43 6.40 -1.07
N ILE A 30 -7.47 5.49 -1.23
CA ILE A 30 -7.09 4.91 -2.54
C ILE A 30 -8.27 4.10 -3.10
N GLU A 31 -8.90 3.26 -2.28
CA GLU A 31 -10.09 2.47 -2.62
C GLU A 31 -11.23 3.37 -3.13
N LYS A 32 -11.58 4.42 -2.38
CA LYS A 32 -12.63 5.37 -2.78
C LYS A 32 -12.30 6.17 -4.03
N ARG A 33 -11.05 6.62 -4.17
CA ARG A 33 -10.60 7.43 -5.33
C ARG A 33 -10.58 6.63 -6.62
N LEU A 34 -10.09 5.39 -6.56
CA LEU A 34 -9.90 4.53 -7.72
C LEU A 34 -11.04 3.53 -7.94
N GLN A 35 -12.01 3.48 -7.01
CA GLN A 35 -13.09 2.50 -6.98
C GLN A 35 -12.54 1.06 -7.05
N VAL A 36 -11.58 0.77 -6.18
CA VAL A 36 -10.97 -0.56 -6.00
C VAL A 36 -11.17 -1.03 -4.57
N GLU A 37 -11.05 -2.33 -4.39
CA GLU A 37 -11.00 -2.97 -3.08
C GLU A 37 -9.57 -3.38 -2.78
N ILE A 38 -9.06 -3.04 -1.60
CA ILE A 38 -7.71 -3.34 -1.13
C ILE A 38 -7.81 -4.21 0.11
N ALA A 39 -7.41 -5.47 -0.01
CA ALA A 39 -7.28 -6.38 1.12
C ALA A 39 -5.83 -6.41 1.61
N ASN A 40 -5.62 -6.01 2.86
CA ASN A 40 -4.38 -6.15 3.60
C ASN A 40 -4.38 -7.51 4.34
N ARG A 41 -3.36 -8.34 4.09
CA ARG A 41 -3.01 -9.51 4.91
C ARG A 41 -1.54 -9.48 5.29
N GLY A 42 -1.21 -8.67 6.29
CA GLY A 42 0.14 -8.51 6.79
C GLY A 42 1.01 -7.83 5.74
N ASN A 43 1.92 -8.58 5.12
CA ASN A 43 2.80 -8.05 4.08
C ASN A 43 2.24 -8.16 2.66
N GLN A 44 1.10 -8.84 2.52
CA GLN A 44 0.50 -9.16 1.24
C GLN A 44 -0.74 -8.29 1.05
N PHE A 45 -0.76 -7.53 -0.04
CA PHE A 45 -1.87 -6.65 -0.39
C PHE A 45 -2.50 -7.16 -1.68
N LYS A 46 -3.82 -7.26 -1.68
CA LYS A 46 -4.59 -7.69 -2.85
C LYS A 46 -5.51 -6.56 -3.28
N VAL A 47 -5.35 -6.11 -4.51
CA VAL A 47 -6.16 -5.05 -5.09
C VAL A 47 -7.11 -5.68 -6.11
N THR A 48 -8.41 -5.43 -5.96
CA THR A 48 -9.45 -5.96 -6.84
C THR A 48 -10.27 -4.81 -7.42
N GLY A 49 -10.49 -4.80 -8.73
CA GLY A 49 -11.25 -3.73 -9.37
C GLY A 49 -11.18 -3.75 -10.90
N LEU A 50 -11.20 -2.57 -11.51
CA LEU A 50 -10.97 -2.38 -12.95
C LEU A 50 -9.47 -2.43 -13.26
N ASP A 51 -9.10 -2.95 -14.44
CA ASP A 51 -7.69 -3.13 -14.82
C ASP A 51 -6.85 -1.84 -14.67
N SER A 52 -7.40 -0.71 -15.13
CA SER A 52 -6.74 0.60 -15.00
C SER A 52 -6.63 1.05 -13.54
N SER A 53 -7.67 0.83 -12.73
CA SER A 53 -7.68 1.22 -11.32
C SER A 53 -6.75 0.36 -10.48
N VAL A 54 -6.69 -0.95 -10.75
CA VAL A 54 -5.78 -1.90 -10.09
C VAL A 54 -4.33 -1.51 -10.36
N LYS A 55 -3.98 -1.19 -11.62
CA LYS A 55 -2.65 -0.68 -11.99
C LYS A 55 -2.32 0.64 -11.29
N ALA A 56 -3.27 1.57 -11.27
CA ALA A 56 -3.08 2.86 -10.59
C ALA A 56 -2.88 2.69 -9.08
N ALA A 57 -3.67 1.84 -8.43
CA ALA A 57 -3.56 1.54 -7.00
C ALA A 57 -2.21 0.91 -6.68
N CYS A 58 -1.79 -0.10 -7.43
CA CYS A 58 -0.47 -0.74 -7.30
C CYS A 58 0.68 0.28 -7.41
N ALA A 59 0.63 1.18 -8.40
CA ALA A 59 1.62 2.23 -8.57
C ALA A 59 1.65 3.22 -7.39
N VAL A 60 0.49 3.63 -6.88
CA VAL A 60 0.38 4.50 -5.71
C VAL A 60 0.93 3.81 -4.47
N MET A 61 0.59 2.54 -4.26
CA MET A 61 1.06 1.75 -3.12
C MET A 61 2.59 1.63 -3.10
N GLN A 62 3.21 1.27 -4.24
CA GLN A 62 4.67 1.22 -4.34
C GLN A 62 5.31 2.58 -4.07
N LYS A 63 4.73 3.67 -4.60
CA LYS A 63 5.27 5.02 -4.41
C LYS A 63 5.14 5.52 -2.98
N LEU A 64 4.02 5.21 -2.31
CA LEU A 64 3.83 5.54 -0.90
C LEU A 64 4.79 4.72 -0.03
N PHE A 65 4.93 3.41 -0.29
CA PHE A 65 5.85 2.52 0.44
C PHE A 65 7.33 2.88 0.24
N ALA A 66 7.71 3.35 -0.95
CA ALA A 66 9.05 3.90 -1.19
C ALA A 66 9.26 5.25 -0.48
N SER A 67 8.19 6.03 -0.28
CA SER A 67 8.26 7.30 0.46
C SER A 67 8.39 7.04 1.97
N THR A 68 7.76 5.99 2.50
CA THR A 68 7.96 5.58 3.91
C THR A 68 9.35 5.01 4.17
N GLU A 69 10.04 4.48 3.15
CA GLU A 69 11.47 4.12 3.23
C GLU A 69 12.39 5.34 3.25
N LYS A 70 12.07 6.37 2.46
CA LYS A 70 12.87 7.60 2.42
C LYS A 70 12.80 8.41 3.71
N GLU A 71 11.80 8.17 4.54
CA GLU A 71 11.75 8.64 5.92
C GLU A 71 12.30 7.58 6.88
N GLN A 72 13.40 6.92 6.50
CA GLN A 72 14.36 6.49 7.52
C GLN A 72 14.85 7.76 8.20
N LEU A 73 14.22 8.08 9.34
CA LEU A 73 14.91 8.63 10.48
C LEU A 73 16.31 8.01 10.46
N THR A 74 17.27 8.89 10.20
CA THR A 74 18.67 8.62 10.30
C THR A 74 18.89 7.76 11.53
N ALA A 75 19.33 6.52 11.30
CA ALA A 75 20.08 5.78 12.29
C ALA A 75 21.41 6.55 12.45
N GLU A 76 21.38 7.64 13.20
CA GLU A 76 22.57 8.38 13.60
C GLU A 76 22.87 8.04 15.07
N HIS A 77 23.88 7.17 15.19
CA HIS A 77 24.85 7.01 16.27
C HIS A 77 24.43 6.43 17.63
#